data_AF-A0A176TH01-F1
#
_entry.id   AF-A0A176TH01-F1
#
_cell.length_a   1.000
_cell.length_b   1.000
_cell.length_c   1.000
_cell.angle_alpha   90.00
_cell.angle_beta   90.00
_cell.angle_gamma   90.00
#
_symmetry.space_group_name_H-M   'P 1'
#
loop_
_entity.id
_entity.type
_entity.pdbx_description
1 polymer ?
#
loop_
_entity_poly.entity_id
_entity_poly.type
_entity_poly.pdbx_seq_one_letter_code
_entity_poly.pdbx_strand_id
1 'polypeptide(L)'
;MEFYNYKIISSIAILIAAFLIRFVITNSLKKIQLKFGFQKARIILTNKIISVLIYITIIVFVSFIWGVDEKQLLVYVSSFLTILGIAFFAQWSILSNITAGLILFINYPVKIGDTITILEKDNNITGEIRDIGAFFITLRTPEKELITIPNAVILQKNIKYSPQPE
;
A
#
# COMPACT_ATOMS: atom_id res chain seq x y z
N MET A 1 38.06 24.02 6.02
CA MET A 1 38.35 22.66 5.53
C MET A 1 37.48 21.59 6.20
N GLU A 2 37.28 21.64 7.52
CA GLU A 2 36.50 20.63 8.27
C GLU A 2 35.05 20.45 7.81
N PHE A 3 34.31 21.54 7.55
CA PHE A 3 32.94 21.46 7.03
C PHE A 3 32.81 20.76 5.67
N TYR A 4 33.81 20.93 4.79
CA TYR A 4 33.81 20.29 3.48
C TYR A 4 34.07 18.78 3.59
N ASN A 5 35.01 18.39 4.47
CA ASN A 5 35.28 16.99 4.79
C ASN A 5 34.05 16.30 5.40
N TYR A 6 33.33 16.99 6.29
CA TYR A 6 32.08 16.46 6.86
C TYR A 6 30.99 16.19 5.81
N LYS A 7 30.80 17.11 4.85
CA LYS A 7 29.84 16.93 3.75
C LYS A 7 30.20 15.74 2.86
N ILE A 8 31.48 15.58 2.54
CA ILE A 8 31.97 14.44 1.74
C ILE A 8 31.74 13.12 2.49
N ILE A 9 32.17 13.03 3.75
CA ILE A 9 32.03 11.82 4.57
C ILE A 9 30.55 11.43 4.71
N SER A 10 29.68 12.41 4.99
CA SER A 10 28.24 12.19 5.10
C SER A 10 27.62 11.70 3.77
N SER A 11 28.04 12.27 2.63
CA SER A 11 27.56 11.86 1.31
C SER A 11 27.97 10.41 0.99
N ILE A 12 29.23 10.06 1.28
CA ILE A 12 29.75 8.69 1.11
C ILE A 12 28.99 7.71 2.00
N ALA A 13 28.76 8.08 3.27
CA ALA A 13 28.01 7.25 4.21
C ALA A 13 26.58 6.95 3.69
N ILE A 14 25.89 7.96 3.14
CA ILE A 14 24.55 7.77 2.55
C ILE A 14 24.59 6.86 1.33
N LEU A 15 25.59 7.00 0.45
CA LEU A 15 25.75 6.11 -0.70
C LEU A 15 25.99 4.66 -0.28
N ILE A 16 26.82 4.44 0.74
CA ILE A 16 27.08 3.11 1.31
C ILE A 16 25.80 2.55 1.93
N ALA A 17 25.08 3.33 2.75
CA ALA A 17 23.83 2.91 3.36
C ALA A 17 22.80 2.53 2.29
N ALA A 18 22.65 3.32 1.23
CA ALA A 18 21.72 3.04 0.15
C ALA A 18 22.10 1.78 -0.64
N PHE A 19 23.40 1.55 -0.86
CA PHE A 19 23.90 0.32 -1.47
C PHE A 19 23.56 -0.91 -0.61
N LEU A 20 23.79 -0.83 0.71
CA LEU A 20 23.45 -1.90 1.65
C LEU A 20 21.94 -2.17 1.68
N ILE A 21 21.11 -1.13 1.77
CA ILE A 21 19.65 -1.24 1.73
C ILE A 21 19.21 -1.93 0.43
N ARG A 22 19.74 -1.50 -0.72
CA ARG A 22 19.42 -2.11 -2.02
C ARG A 22 19.85 -3.58 -2.09
N PHE A 23 21.02 -3.92 -1.56
CA PHE A 23 21.50 -5.29 -1.49
C PHE A 23 20.58 -6.18 -0.63
N VAL A 24 20.17 -5.68 0.54
CA VAL A 24 19.25 -6.41 1.43
C VAL A 24 17.89 -6.61 0.76
N ILE A 25 17.34 -5.57 0.14
CA ILE A 25 16.03 -5.63 -0.52
C ILE A 25 16.06 -6.59 -1.71
N THR A 26 17.04 -6.46 -2.60
CA THR A 26 17.15 -7.34 -3.79
C THR A 26 17.27 -8.81 -3.40
N ASN A 27 18.06 -9.11 -2.36
CA ASN A 27 18.20 -10.47 -1.85
C ASN A 27 16.93 -10.98 -1.17
N SER A 28 16.24 -10.11 -0.42
CA SER A 28 14.97 -10.44 0.23
C SER A 28 13.88 -10.74 -0.80
N LEU A 29 13.77 -9.93 -1.86
CA LEU A 29 12.83 -10.16 -2.96
C LEU A 29 13.09 -11.48 -3.68
N LYS A 30 14.35 -11.85 -3.92
CA LYS A 30 14.71 -13.17 -4.49
C LYS A 30 14.29 -14.32 -3.57
N LYS A 31 14.51 -14.19 -2.25
CA LYS A 31 14.08 -15.21 -1.27
C LYS A 31 12.55 -15.35 -1.25
N ILE A 32 11.83 -14.23 -1.24
CA ILE A 32 10.36 -14.19 -1.29
C ILE A 32 9.84 -14.86 -2.57
N GLN A 33 10.49 -14.58 -3.71
CA GLN A 33 10.15 -15.21 -4.97
C GLN A 33 10.22 -16.73 -4.90
N LEU A 34 11.34 -17.27 -4.41
CA LEU A 34 11.56 -18.71 -4.32
C LEU A 34 10.61 -19.38 -3.31
N LYS A 35 10.29 -18.69 -2.21
CA LYS A 35 9.44 -19.22 -1.14
C LYS A 35 7.95 -19.23 -1.49
N PHE A 36 7.46 -18.18 -2.15
CA PHE A 36 6.02 -17.99 -2.41
C PHE A 36 5.63 -18.19 -3.89
N GLY A 37 6.59 -18.53 -4.77
CA GLY A 37 6.31 -18.83 -6.17
C GLY A 37 5.85 -17.63 -7.00
N PHE A 38 6.14 -16.40 -6.58
CA PHE A 38 5.74 -15.20 -7.33
C PHE A 38 6.34 -15.19 -8.74
N GLN A 39 5.54 -14.71 -9.71
CA GLN A 39 5.98 -14.55 -11.09
C GLN A 39 7.24 -13.66 -11.17
N LYS A 40 8.25 -14.11 -11.92
CA LYS A 40 9.51 -13.37 -12.16
C LYS A 40 9.28 -11.91 -12.55
N ALA A 41 8.30 -11.66 -13.43
CA ALA A 41 7.97 -10.32 -13.90
C ALA A 41 7.56 -9.37 -12.76
N ARG A 42 6.75 -9.85 -11.80
CA ARG A 42 6.30 -9.04 -10.65
C ARG A 42 7.48 -8.63 -9.76
N ILE A 43 8.38 -9.56 -9.49
CA ILE A 43 9.58 -9.31 -8.66
C ILE A 43 10.53 -8.31 -9.33
N ILE A 44 10.73 -8.42 -10.65
CA ILE A 44 11.54 -7.47 -11.41
C ILE A 44 10.93 -6.07 -11.35
N LEU A 45 9.61 -5.97 -11.54
CA LEU A 45 8.90 -4.69 -11.46
C LEU A 45 9.01 -4.07 -10.07
N THR A 46 8.76 -4.84 -9.01
CA THR A 46 8.91 -4.38 -7.62
C THR A 46 10.32 -3.90 -7.34
N ASN A 47 11.34 -4.65 -7.77
CA ASN A 47 12.73 -4.26 -7.58
C ASN A 47 13.10 -2.97 -8.34
N LYS A 48 12.53 -2.77 -9.54
CA LYS A 48 12.71 -1.55 -10.32
C LYS A 48 12.09 -0.35 -9.61
N ILE A 49 10.85 -0.48 -9.12
CA ILE A 49 10.16 0.56 -8.35
C ILE A 49 10.98 0.95 -7.11
N ILE A 50 11.40 -0.04 -6.31
CA ILE A 50 12.18 0.23 -5.10
C ILE A 50 13.54 0.87 -5.44
N SER A 51 14.22 0.43 -6.51
CA SER A 51 15.49 1.03 -6.93
C SER A 51 15.31 2.51 -7.31
N VAL A 52 14.24 2.84 -8.03
CA VAL A 52 13.92 4.24 -8.37
C VAL A 52 13.67 5.07 -7.11
N LEU A 53 12.90 4.55 -6.15
CA LEU A 53 12.64 5.23 -4.88
C LEU A 53 13.94 5.49 -4.11
N ILE A 54 14.82 4.49 -3.99
CA ILE A 54 16.12 4.64 -3.33
C ILE A 54 16.94 5.74 -4.01
N TYR A 55 17.01 5.78 -5.34
CA TYR A 55 17.77 6.80 -6.05
C TYR A 55 17.20 8.21 -5.85
N ILE A 56 15.88 8.36 -5.88
CA ILE A 56 15.22 9.64 -5.56
C ILE A 56 15.59 10.07 -4.13
N THR A 57 15.52 9.15 -3.17
CA THR A 57 15.90 9.40 -1.78
C THR A 57 17.37 9.83 -1.66
N ILE A 58 18.31 9.15 -2.31
CA ILE A 58 19.73 9.53 -2.32
C ILE A 58 19.91 10.94 -2.88
N ILE A 59 19.31 11.24 -4.04
CA ILE A 59 19.44 12.55 -4.68
C ILE A 59 18.99 13.64 -3.72
N VAL A 60 17.82 13.45 -3.11
CA VAL A 60 17.26 14.38 -2.12
C VAL A 60 18.21 14.56 -0.92
N PHE A 61 18.70 13.48 -0.31
CA PHE A 61 19.63 13.53 0.83
C PHE A 61 20.98 14.16 0.52
N VAL A 62 21.55 13.89 -0.65
CA VAL A 62 22.79 14.53 -1.08
C VAL A 62 22.54 16.02 -1.32
N SER A 63 21.44 16.40 -1.97
CA SER A 63 21.07 17.81 -2.12
C SER A 63 20.95 18.54 -0.76
N PHE A 64 20.41 17.88 0.28
CA PHE A 64 20.38 18.42 1.65
C PHE A 64 21.80 18.71 2.18
N ILE A 65 22.75 17.76 2.05
CA ILE A 65 24.12 17.92 2.57
C ILE A 65 24.89 19.05 1.88
N TRP A 66 24.68 19.20 0.57
CA TRP A 66 25.44 20.17 -0.22
C TRP A 66 24.96 21.62 -0.05
N GLY A 67 23.92 21.85 0.76
CA GLY A 67 23.56 23.17 1.25
C GLY A 67 22.59 23.90 0.33
N VAL A 68 21.56 23.19 -0.15
CA VAL A 68 20.31 23.86 -0.52
C VAL A 68 19.88 24.73 0.68
N ASP A 69 19.62 26.01 0.43
CA ASP A 69 19.27 26.99 1.46
C ASP A 69 18.14 26.44 2.36
N GLU A 70 18.34 26.46 3.68
CA GLU A 70 17.39 25.94 4.66
C GLU A 70 15.99 26.55 4.52
N LYS A 71 15.89 27.80 4.04
CA LYS A 71 14.61 28.44 3.74
C LYS A 71 13.96 27.87 2.48
N GLN A 72 14.76 27.63 1.43
CA GLN A 72 14.28 26.99 0.21
C GLN A 72 13.87 25.53 0.47
N LEU A 73 14.50 24.90 1.46
CA LEU A 73 14.21 23.55 1.92
C LEU A 73 12.77 23.37 2.41
N LEU A 74 12.31 24.26 3.30
CA LEU A 74 10.94 24.24 3.80
C LEU A 74 9.95 24.43 2.65
N VAL A 75 10.28 25.26 1.68
CA VAL A 75 9.47 25.47 0.47
C VAL A 75 9.43 24.20 -0.39
N TYR A 76 10.54 23.50 -0.58
CA TYR A 76 10.55 22.23 -1.34
C TYR A 76 9.80 21.10 -0.63
N VAL A 77 10.00 20.94 0.68
CA VAL A 77 9.29 19.92 1.47
C VAL A 77 7.80 20.20 1.48
N SER A 78 7.38 21.44 1.73
CA SER A 78 5.97 21.82 1.69
C SER A 78 5.35 21.65 0.31
N SER A 79 6.07 22.00 -0.76
CA SER A 79 5.62 21.80 -2.14
C SER A 79 5.47 20.31 -2.47
N PHE A 80 6.45 19.49 -2.08
CA PHE A 80 6.37 18.04 -2.25
C PHE A 80 5.20 17.45 -1.46
N LEU A 81 5.02 17.87 -0.21
CA LEU A 81 3.92 17.40 0.64
C LEU A 81 2.57 17.82 0.07
N THR A 82 2.48 19.00 -0.55
CA THR A 82 1.29 19.48 -1.27
C THR A 82 0.99 18.58 -2.47
N ILE A 83 1.97 18.32 -3.33
CA ILE A 83 1.82 17.42 -4.49
C ILE A 83 1.41 16.02 -4.03
N LEU A 84 2.03 15.52 -2.96
CA LEU A 84 1.73 14.22 -2.38
C LEU A 84 0.30 14.17 -1.83
N GLY A 85 -0.15 15.23 -1.16
CA GLY A 85 -1.53 15.39 -0.70
C GLY A 85 -2.53 15.36 -1.86
N ILE A 86 -2.25 16.09 -2.94
CA ILE A 86 -3.07 16.07 -4.17
C ILE A 86 -3.08 14.68 -4.81
N ALA A 87 -1.94 14.00 -4.86
CA ALA A 87 -1.84 12.65 -5.41
C ALA A 87 -2.66 11.63 -4.60
N PHE A 88 -2.61 11.70 -3.27
CA PHE A 88 -3.44 10.86 -2.42
C PHE A 88 -4.92 11.19 -2.52
N PHE A 89 -5.26 12.47 -2.65
CA PHE A 89 -6.65 12.89 -2.88
C PHE A 89 -7.18 12.37 -4.22
N ALA A 90 -6.39 12.46 -5.29
CA ALA A 90 -6.73 11.87 -6.59
C ALA A 90 -6.93 10.35 -6.47
N GLN A 91 -6.16 9.69 -5.61
CA GLN A 91 -6.23 8.25 -5.36
C GLN A 91 -7.11 7.86 -4.15
N TRP A 92 -8.06 8.72 -3.77
CA TRP A 92 -8.93 8.56 -2.61
C TRP A 92 -9.58 7.17 -2.50
N SER A 93 -9.95 6.58 -3.63
CA SER A 93 -10.57 5.25 -3.66
C SER A 93 -9.72 4.16 -3.01
N ILE A 94 -8.39 4.18 -3.21
CA ILE A 94 -7.50 3.18 -2.61
C ILE A 94 -7.48 3.32 -1.09
N LEU A 95 -7.35 4.55 -0.60
CA LEU A 95 -7.33 4.83 0.83
C LEU A 95 -8.68 4.50 1.49
N SER A 96 -9.78 4.86 0.81
CA SER A 96 -11.14 4.52 1.24
C SER A 96 -11.35 3.01 1.38
N ASN A 97 -10.87 2.22 0.42
CA ASN A 97 -10.98 0.75 0.49
C ASN A 97 -10.13 0.13 1.60
N ILE A 98 -8.91 0.65 1.86
CA ILE A 98 -8.07 0.19 2.97
C ILE A 98 -8.76 0.48 4.31
N THR A 99 -9.19 1.72 4.51
CA THR A 99 -9.88 2.13 5.75
C THR A 99 -11.18 1.33 5.93
N ALA A 100 -11.94 1.13 4.85
CA ALA A 100 -13.13 0.30 4.87
C ALA A 100 -12.83 -1.15 5.22
N GLY A 101 -11.76 -1.75 4.68
CA GLY A 101 -11.32 -3.11 5.01
C GLY A 101 -10.98 -3.26 6.48
N LEU A 102 -10.30 -2.27 7.06
CA LEU A 102 -10.01 -2.25 8.50
C LEU A 102 -11.29 -2.19 9.35
N ILE A 103 -12.26 -1.36 8.95
CA ILE A 103 -13.57 -1.27 9.62
C ILE A 103 -14.33 -2.59 9.50
N LEU A 104 -14.37 -3.19 8.31
CA LEU A 104 -14.99 -4.49 8.04
C LEU A 104 -14.39 -5.59 8.93
N PHE A 105 -13.07 -5.57 9.13
CA PHE A 105 -12.39 -6.58 9.92
C PHE A 105 -12.58 -6.41 11.44
N ILE A 106 -12.61 -5.17 11.94
CA ILE A 106 -12.60 -4.90 13.39
C ILE A 106 -14.00 -4.70 13.97
N ASN A 107 -14.84 -3.90 13.31
CA ASN A 107 -16.05 -3.32 13.92
C ASN A 107 -17.34 -3.74 13.21
N TYR A 108 -17.26 -4.50 12.13
CA TYR A 108 -18.43 -4.86 11.35
C TYR A 108 -19.09 -6.13 11.91
N PRO A 109 -20.43 -6.21 11.90
CA PRO A 109 -21.17 -7.26 12.61
C PRO A 109 -21.06 -8.64 11.96
N VAL A 110 -20.32 -8.77 10.86
CA VAL A 110 -20.17 -10.01 10.09
C VAL A 110 -18.72 -10.47 10.08
N LYS A 111 -18.54 -11.78 10.16
CA LYS A 111 -17.24 -12.45 10.18
C LYS A 111 -17.07 -13.31 8.93
N ILE A 112 -15.84 -13.77 8.71
CA ILE A 112 -15.56 -14.80 7.70
C ILE A 112 -16.38 -16.05 8.05
N GLY A 113 -17.13 -16.56 7.07
CA GLY A 113 -18.09 -17.67 7.23
C GLY A 113 -19.55 -17.24 7.27
N ASP A 114 -19.84 -15.97 7.61
CA ASP A 114 -21.23 -15.48 7.63
C ASP A 114 -21.78 -15.31 6.22
N THR A 115 -23.08 -15.57 6.06
CA THR A 115 -23.77 -15.30 4.79
C THR A 115 -24.36 -13.91 4.81
N ILE A 116 -24.00 -13.09 3.83
CA ILE A 116 -24.55 -11.74 3.66
C ILE A 116 -25.35 -11.64 2.37
N THR A 117 -26.42 -10.86 2.42
CA THR A 117 -27.19 -10.41 1.26
C THR A 117 -27.07 -8.90 1.16
N ILE A 118 -26.45 -8.44 0.09
CA ILE A 118 -26.34 -7.03 -0.26
C ILE A 118 -27.68 -6.61 -0.87
N LEU A 119 -28.31 -5.62 -0.24
CA LEU A 119 -29.61 -5.12 -0.67
C LEU A 119 -29.43 -4.02 -1.72
N GLU A 120 -29.78 -4.32 -2.97
CA GLU A 120 -29.83 -3.34 -4.06
C GLU A 120 -31.27 -3.19 -4.57
N LYS A 121 -31.54 -2.12 -5.34
CA LYS A 121 -32.89 -1.84 -5.84
C LYS A 121 -33.42 -2.94 -6.77
N ASP A 122 -32.55 -3.50 -7.60
CA ASP A 122 -32.96 -4.34 -8.72
C ASP A 122 -32.45 -5.78 -8.61
N ASN A 123 -31.34 -6.04 -7.90
CA ASN A 123 -30.79 -7.38 -7.76
C ASN A 123 -30.00 -7.56 -6.46
N ASN A 124 -30.52 -8.38 -5.55
CA ASN A 124 -29.84 -8.69 -4.30
C ASN A 124 -28.75 -9.74 -4.52
N ILE A 125 -27.53 -9.46 -4.07
CA ILE A 125 -26.41 -10.40 -4.16
C ILE A 125 -26.27 -11.11 -2.82
N THR A 126 -26.40 -12.44 -2.81
CA THR A 126 -26.21 -13.26 -1.60
C THR A 126 -24.96 -14.11 -1.71
N GLY A 127 -24.14 -14.15 -0.66
CA GLY A 127 -22.98 -15.02 -0.60
C GLY A 127 -22.35 -15.12 0.79
N GLU A 128 -21.58 -16.18 0.99
CA GLU A 128 -20.79 -16.43 2.19
C GLU A 128 -19.48 -15.63 2.15
N ILE A 129 -19.13 -14.94 3.22
CA ILE A 129 -17.86 -14.19 3.32
C ILE A 129 -16.70 -15.18 3.38
N ARG A 130 -15.90 -15.22 2.31
CA ARG A 130 -14.74 -16.11 2.23
C ARG A 130 -13.46 -15.45 2.74
N ASP A 131 -13.29 -14.17 2.47
CA ASP A 131 -12.10 -13.40 2.85
C ASP A 131 -12.42 -11.91 2.95
N ILE A 132 -11.79 -11.22 3.91
CA ILE A 132 -11.82 -9.76 4.04
C ILE A 132 -10.38 -9.27 3.84
N GLY A 133 -10.05 -8.95 2.60
CA GLY A 133 -8.74 -8.40 2.25
C GLY A 133 -8.64 -6.90 2.51
N ALA A 134 -7.44 -6.35 2.34
CA ALA A 134 -7.20 -4.91 2.55
C ALA A 134 -8.02 -4.03 1.59
N PHE A 135 -8.29 -4.48 0.36
CA PHE A 135 -8.99 -3.68 -0.65
C PHE A 135 -10.39 -4.20 -1.00
N PHE A 136 -10.58 -5.51 -0.90
CA PHE A 136 -11.77 -6.20 -1.38
C PHE A 136 -12.23 -7.24 -0.38
N ILE A 137 -13.54 -7.41 -0.27
CA ILE A 137 -14.17 -8.57 0.35
C ILE A 137 -14.48 -9.59 -0.75
N THR A 138 -14.29 -10.87 -0.46
CA THR A 138 -14.61 -11.95 -1.39
C THR A 138 -15.79 -12.74 -0.84
N LEU A 139 -16.85 -12.81 -1.63
CA LEU A 139 -18.05 -13.58 -1.34
C LEU A 139 -18.09 -14.84 -2.21
N ARG A 140 -18.62 -15.93 -1.67
CA ARG A 140 -18.93 -17.13 -2.42
C ARG A 140 -20.45 -17.25 -2.58
N THR A 141 -20.94 -17.28 -3.81
CA THR A 141 -22.37 -17.43 -4.07
C THR A 141 -22.84 -18.89 -3.86
N PRO A 142 -24.16 -19.13 -3.74
CA PRO A 142 -24.73 -20.48 -3.75
C PRO A 142 -24.33 -21.30 -4.99
N GLU A 143 -24.14 -20.64 -6.13
CA GLU A 143 -23.68 -21.21 -7.40
C GLU A 143 -22.18 -21.53 -7.40
N LYS A 144 -21.48 -21.32 -6.28
CA LYS A 144 -20.04 -21.53 -6.06
C LYS A 144 -19.14 -20.57 -6.83
N GLU A 145 -19.66 -19.45 -7.30
CA GLU A 145 -18.88 -18.39 -7.92
C GLU A 145 -18.20 -17.52 -6.84
N LEU A 146 -17.06 -16.93 -7.18
CA LEU A 146 -16.35 -15.99 -6.30
C LEU A 146 -16.57 -14.57 -6.81
N ILE A 147 -17.16 -13.73 -5.97
CA ILE A 147 -17.43 -12.32 -6.28
C ILE A 147 -16.57 -11.46 -5.35
N THR A 148 -15.76 -10.58 -5.93
CA THR A 148 -14.95 -9.61 -5.19
C THR A 148 -15.58 -8.23 -5.25
N ILE A 149 -15.79 -7.60 -4.10
CA ILE A 149 -16.43 -6.29 -4.01
C ILE A 149 -15.49 -5.35 -3.24
N PRO A 150 -15.29 -4.10 -3.71
CA PRO A 150 -14.48 -3.13 -2.98
C PRO A 150 -15.05 -2.90 -1.58
N ASN A 151 -14.19 -2.92 -0.57
CA ASN A 151 -14.59 -2.77 0.83
C ASN A 151 -15.42 -1.49 1.07
N ALA A 152 -15.00 -0.39 0.43
CA ALA A 152 -15.69 0.89 0.55
C ALA A 152 -17.12 0.87 -0.01
N VAL A 153 -17.37 0.05 -1.04
CA VAL A 153 -18.70 -0.11 -1.62
C VAL A 153 -19.61 -0.86 -0.65
N ILE A 154 -19.11 -1.93 -0.03
CA ILE A 154 -19.89 -2.73 0.93
C ILE A 154 -20.36 -1.92 2.12
N LEU A 155 -19.47 -1.11 2.70
CA LEU A 155 -19.84 -0.25 3.84
C LEU A 155 -20.93 0.79 3.50
N GLN A 156 -21.10 1.13 2.22
CA GLN A 156 -22.13 2.07 1.78
C GLN A 156 -23.46 1.38 1.43
N LYS A 157 -23.52 0.06 1.47
CA LYS A 157 -24.71 -0.73 1.14
C LYS A 157 -25.38 -1.23 2.40
N ASN A 158 -26.71 -1.35 2.34
CA ASN A 158 -27.45 -2.08 3.36
C ASN A 158 -27.21 -3.57 3.17
N ILE A 159 -26.84 -4.26 4.25
CA ILE A 159 -26.65 -5.70 4.25
C ILE A 159 -27.66 -6.36 5.18
N LYS A 160 -28.19 -7.51 4.75
CA LYS A 160 -28.79 -8.49 5.64
C LYS A 160 -27.76 -9.56 5.90
N TYR A 161 -27.55 -9.97 7.14
CA TYR A 161 -26.59 -11.02 7.48
C TYR A 161 -27.26 -12.15 8.23
N SER A 162 -26.80 -13.37 7.96
CA SER A 162 -27.18 -14.60 8.66
C SER A 162 -25.90 -15.17 9.26
N PRO A 163 -25.72 -15.09 10.60
CA PRO A 163 -24.56 -15.64 11.27
C PRO A 163 -24.44 -17.13 10.98
N GLN A 164 -23.21 -17.62 10.79
CA GLN A 164 -22.98 -19.05 10.77
C GLN A 164 -23.33 -19.63 12.15
N PRO A 165 -24.11 -20.72 12.24
CA PRO A 165 -24.35 -21.38 13.52
C PRO A 165 -23.01 -21.85 14.10
N GLU A 166 -22.77 -21.54 15.38
CA GLU A 166 -21.57 -21.93 16.14
C GLU A 166 -21.31 -23.44 16.13
#